data_AF-A0A930X8J4-F1
#
_entry.id   AF-A0A930X8J4-F1
#
_cell.length_a   1.000
_cell.length_b   1.000
_cell.length_c   1.000
_cell.angle_alpha   90.00
_cell.angle_beta   90.00
_cell.angle_gamma   90.00
#
_symmetry.space_group_name_H-M   'P 1'
#
loop_
_entity.id
_entity.type
_entity.pdbx_description
1 polymer ?
#
loop_
_entity_poly.entity_id
_entity_poly.type
_entity_poly.pdbx_seq_one_letter_code
_entity_poly.pdbx_strand_id
1 'polypeptide(L)' 'MKTNFEIMTKAELGAYVLSHKDDDEALRILMSRCSGIKYKFENTEEGKQQIKNLIQLKIEGKL' A
#
# COMPACT_ATOMS: atom_id res chain seq x y z
N MET A 1 18.96 -16.76 10.10
CA MET A 1 17.90 -17.55 9.45
C MET A 1 17.13 -16.61 8.55
N LYS A 2 16.92 -16.95 7.27
CA LYS A 2 16.14 -16.09 6.36
C LYS A 2 14.65 -16.33 6.66
N THR A 3 13.92 -15.29 7.04
CA THR A 3 12.48 -15.37 7.31
C THR A 3 11.76 -15.76 6.03
N ASN A 4 10.92 -16.80 6.07
CA ASN A 4 10.13 -17.19 4.90
C ASN A 4 8.84 -16.36 4.85
N PHE A 5 8.82 -15.34 4.01
CA PHE A 5 7.66 -14.45 3.87
C PHE A 5 6.48 -15.10 3.11
N GLU A 6 6.71 -16.17 2.34
CA GLU A 6 5.66 -16.83 1.56
C GLU A 6 4.61 -17.51 2.44
N ILE A 7 5.03 -18.05 3.58
CA ILE A 7 4.15 -18.73 4.53
C ILE A 7 3.39 -17.77 5.46
N MET A 8 3.84 -16.52 5.56
CA MET A 8 3.21 -15.52 6.44
C MET A 8 1.89 -15.03 5.84
N THR A 9 0.87 -14.90 6.68
CA THR A 9 -0.34 -14.16 6.32
C THR A 9 -0.02 -12.67 6.10
N LYS A 10 -0.91 -11.94 5.42
CA LYS A 10 -0.73 -10.49 5.19
C LYS A 10 -0.60 -9.70 6.49
N ALA A 11 -1.32 -10.10 7.54
CA ALA A 11 -1.26 -9.43 8.85
C ALA A 11 0.09 -9.65 9.54
N GLU A 12 0.60 -10.88 9.53
CA GLU A 12 1.91 -11.23 10.10
C GLU A 12 3.05 -10.55 9.36
N LEU A 13 3.00 -10.55 8.02
CA LEU A 13 3.97 -9.84 7.20
C LEU A 13 3.93 -8.33 7.47
N GLY A 14 2.73 -7.76 7.64
CA GLY A 14 2.56 -6.36 8.03
C GLY A 14 3.20 -6.03 9.38
N ALA A 15 2.96 -6.86 10.40
CA ALA A 15 3.58 -6.69 11.72
C ALA A 15 5.12 -6.84 11.67
N TYR A 16 5.63 -7.77 10.85
CA TYR A 16 7.05 -7.93 10.62
C TYR A 16 7.67 -6.68 9.98
N VAL A 17 7.08 -6.16 8.90
CA VAL A 17 7.58 -4.94 8.22
C VAL A 17 7.57 -3.73 9.15
N LEU A 18 6.57 -3.60 10.02
CA LEU A 18 6.52 -2.51 10.99
C LEU A 18 7.63 -2.59 12.05
N SER A 19 8.05 -3.80 12.42
CA SER A 19 9.14 -4.03 13.38
C SER A 19 10.53 -4.02 12.73
N HIS A 20 10.60 -4.28 11.41
CA HIS A 20 11.85 -4.35 10.62
C HIS A 20 11.78 -3.37 9.45
N LYS A 21 11.77 -2.08 9.77
CA LYS A 21 11.55 -1.01 8.79
C LYS A 21 12.62 -0.91 7.70
N ASP A 22 13.80 -1.45 7.96
CA ASP A 22 14.94 -1.45 7.04
C ASP A 22 14.97 -2.69 6.12
N ASP A 23 14.05 -3.64 6.30
CA ASP A 23 13.96 -4.85 5.48
C ASP A 23 13.14 -4.58 4.20
N ASP A 24 13.83 -4.06 3.18
CA ASP A 24 13.26 -3.76 1.86
C ASP A 24 12.64 -5.01 1.18
N GLU A 25 13.16 -6.22 1.46
CA GLU A 25 12.64 -7.47 0.90
C GLU A 25 11.24 -7.76 1.48
N ALA A 26 11.07 -7.60 2.79
CA ALA A 26 9.78 -7.75 3.45
C ALA A 26 8.76 -6.70 2.98
N LEU A 27 9.18 -5.43 2.87
CA LEU A 27 8.32 -4.35 2.37
C LEU A 27 7.87 -4.62 0.92
N ARG A 28 8.79 -5.04 0.05
CA ARG A 28 8.48 -5.36 -1.35
C ARG A 28 7.42 -6.47 -1.47
N ILE A 29 7.54 -7.52 -0.66
CA ILE A 29 6.58 -8.65 -0.66
C ILE A 29 5.22 -8.21 -0.10
N LEU A 30 5.20 -7.34 0.91
CA LEU A 30 3.95 -6.79 1.43
C LEU A 30 3.23 -5.97 0.35
N MET A 31 3.98 -5.13 -0.38
CA MET A 31 3.44 -4.29 -1.45
C MET A 31 2.98 -5.11 -2.66
N SER A 32 3.66 -6.20 -3.02
CA SER A 32 3.23 -7.07 -4.13
C SER A 32 1.90 -7.79 -3.85
N ARG A 33 1.59 -8.04 -2.58
CA ARG A 33 0.30 -8.62 -2.13
C ARG A 33 -0.81 -7.59 -2.01
N CYS A 34 -0.50 -6.30 -2.08
CA CYS A 34 -1.51 -5.26 -2.07
C CYS A 34 -2.12 -5.10 -3.47
N SER A 35 -3.40 -5.43 -3.59
CA SER A 35 -4.20 -4.96 -4.71
C SER A 35 -4.43 -3.46 -4.55
N GLY A 36 -3.78 -2.66 -5.41
CA GLY A 36 -4.00 -1.21 -5.43
C GLY A 36 -5.45 -0.88 -5.75
N ILE A 37 -5.99 0.15 -5.08
CA ILE A 37 -7.28 0.74 -5.46
C ILE A 37 -7.08 1.40 -6.83
N LYS A 38 -7.76 0.89 -7.85
CA LYS A 38 -7.79 1.51 -9.16
C LYS A 38 -8.81 2.64 -9.14
N TYR A 39 -8.33 3.88 -9.23
CA TYR A 39 -9.20 5.03 -9.46
C TYR A 39 -9.67 5.06 -10.91
N LYS A 40 -10.89 5.52 -11.14
CA LYS A 40 -11.50 5.61 -12.49
C LYS A 40 -10.98 6.78 -13.32
N PHE A 41 -9.93 7.46 -12.86
CA PHE A 41 -9.38 8.63 -13.53
C PHE A 41 -8.27 8.22 -14.49
N GLU A 42 -8.20 8.89 -15.64
CA GLU A 42 -7.11 8.70 -16.59
C GLU A 42 -5.77 9.14 -15.98
N ASN A 43 -4.66 8.59 -16.47
CA ASN A 43 -3.32 8.95 -15.98
C ASN A 43 -2.82 10.26 -16.63
N THR A 44 -3.65 11.30 -16.61
CA THR A 44 -3.29 12.67 -17.00
C THR A 44 -3.04 13.53 -15.77
N GLU A 45 -2.50 14.74 -15.93
CA GLU A 45 -2.29 15.66 -14.80
C GLU A 45 -3.61 16.04 -14.11
N GLU A 46 -4.68 16.22 -14.89
CA GLU A 46 -6.03 16.47 -14.34
C GLU A 46 -6.54 15.26 -13.55
N GLY A 47 -6.34 14.05 -14.07
CA GLY A 47 -6.72 12.81 -13.39
C GLY A 47 -5.96 12.62 -12.07
N LYS A 48 -4.66 12.95 -12.04
CA LYS A 48 -3.86 12.94 -10.80
C LYS A 48 -4.39 13.95 -9.78
N GLN A 49 -4.77 15.14 -10.21
CA GLN A 49 -5.35 16.16 -9.33
C GLN A 49 -6.71 15.71 -8.77
N GLN A 50 -7.54 15.04 -9.58
CA GLN A 50 -8.81 14.45 -9.14
C GLN A 50 -8.60 13.33 -8.11
N ILE A 51 -7.61 12.45 -8.33
CA ILE A 51 -7.21 11.42 -7.36
C ILE A 51 -6.79 12.09 -6.04
N LYS A 52 -5.97 13.13 -6.10
CA LYS A 52 -5.47 13.85 -4.92
C LYS A 52 -6.62 14.45 -4.11
N ASN A 53 -7.55 15.14 -4.76
CA ASN A 53 -8.72 15.73 -4.11
C ASN A 53 -9.61 14.66 -3.46
N LEU A 54 -9.81 13.52 -4.14
CA LEU A 54 -10.63 12.43 -3.61
C LEU A 54 -9.96 11.75 -2.40
N ILE A 55 -8.64 11.54 -2.44
CA ILE A 55 -7.88 11.04 -1.28
C ILE A 55 -8.01 12.01 -0.10
N GLN A 56 -7.87 13.31 -0.35
CA GLN A 56 -7.99 14.33 0.70
C GLN A 56 -9.38 14.33 1.34
N LEU A 57 -10.45 14.26 0.54
CA LEU A 57 -11.83 14.16 1.07
C LEU A 57 -12.04 12.92 1.96
N LYS A 58 -11.45 11.78 1.59
CA LYS A 58 -11.50 10.55 2.39
C LYS A 58 -10.74 10.68 3.72
N ILE A 59 -9.57 11.31 3.71
CA ILE A 59 -8.79 11.55 4.94
C ILE A 59 -9.55 12.48 5.89
N GLU A 60 -10.21 13.50 5.33
CA GLU A 60 -11.03 14.45 6.08
C GLU A 60 -12.38 13.87 6.54
N GLY A 61 -12.73 12.63 6.17
CA GLY A 61 -13.98 11.97 6.56
C GLY A 61 -15.23 12.59 5.92
N LYS A 62 -15.08 13.33 4.81
CA LYS A 62 -16.18 13.97 4.07
C LYS A 62 -16.79 13.05 3.01
N LEU A 63 -16.32 11.80 2.91
CA LEU A 63 -16.72 10.80 1.92
C LEU A 63 -16.85 9.42 2.56
#